data_AF-A0A1G4VNG0-F1
#
_entry.id   AF-A0A1G4VNG0-F1
#
_cell.length_a   1.000
_cell.length_b   1.000
_cell.length_c   1.000
_cell.angle_alpha   90.00
_cell.angle_beta   90.00
_cell.angle_gamma   90.00
#
_symmetry.space_group_name_H-M   'P 1'
#
loop_
_entity.id
_entity.type
_entity.pdbx_description
1 polymer ?
#
loop_
_entity_poly.entity_id
_entity_poly.type
_entity_poly.pdbx_seq_one_letter_code
_entity_poly.pdbx_strand_id
1 'polypeptide(L)' 'MGTGILRKLSYEEQISAIAKALKEEIELLKSLPKAEAQQMAHRGLVKVGIIDEDGNYTEPYKELGKAVNRSKQD' A
#
# COMPACT_ATOMS: atom_id res chain seq x y z
N MET A 1 3.30 -0.55 -38.38
CA MET A 1 4.15 -0.55 -37.18
C MET A 1 3.64 0.56 -36.27
N GLY A 2 2.82 0.22 -35.27
CA GLY A 2 2.22 1.23 -34.40
C GLY A 2 3.23 1.67 -33.34
N THR A 3 3.73 2.89 -33.46
CA THR A 3 4.42 3.56 -32.35
C THR A 3 3.37 3.90 -31.30
N GLY A 4 3.08 2.94 -30.43
CA GLY A 4 2.26 3.17 -29.24
C GLY A 4 2.99 4.17 -28.36
N ILE A 5 2.59 5.44 -28.43
CA ILE A 5 3.02 6.44 -27.47
C ILE A 5 2.56 5.94 -26.10
N LEU A 6 3.49 5.46 -25.27
CA LEU A 6 3.24 5.21 -23.86
C LEU A 6 2.90 6.56 -23.23
N ARG A 7 1.60 6.87 -23.18
CA ARG A 7 1.09 8.06 -22.50
C ARG A 7 1.49 7.92 -21.04
N LYS A 8 2.47 8.71 -20.59
CA LYS A 8 2.77 8.85 -19.16
C LYS A 8 1.51 9.41 -18.50
N LEU A 9 0.90 8.61 -17.63
CA LEU A 9 -0.23 9.01 -16.81
C LEU A 9 0.14 10.28 -16.03
N SER A 10 -0.79 11.20 -15.85
CA SER A 10 -0.62 12.33 -14.93
C SER A 10 -0.44 11.82 -13.48
N TYR A 11 0.07 12.66 -12.58
CA TYR A 11 0.18 12.27 -11.16
C TYR A 11 -1.18 11.88 -10.57
N GLU A 12 -2.25 12.57 -10.95
CA GLU A 12 -3.62 12.24 -10.50
C GLU A 12 -4.08 10.89 -11.03
N GLU A 13 -3.83 10.60 -12.31
CA GLU A 13 -4.17 9.32 -12.92
C GLU A 13 -3.37 8.16 -12.28
N GLN A 14 -2.08 8.39 -11.97
CA GLN A 14 -1.25 7.42 -11.26
C GLN A 14 -1.76 7.15 -9.84
N ILE A 15 -2.09 8.19 -9.09
CA ILE A 15 -2.63 8.06 -7.72
C ILE A 15 -3.96 7.30 -7.75
N SER A 16 -4.84 7.64 -8.70
CA SER A 16 -6.14 6.96 -8.87
C SER A 16 -5.97 5.47 -9.21
N ALA A 17 -5.03 5.14 -10.11
CA ALA A 17 -4.72 3.76 -10.46
C ALA A 17 -4.18 2.96 -9.26
N ILE A 18 -3.27 3.55 -8.47
CA ILE A 18 -2.74 2.93 -7.25
C ILE A 18 -3.84 2.72 -6.21
N ALA A 19 -4.70 3.73 -5.99
CA ALA A 19 -5.81 3.63 -5.04
C ALA A 19 -6.80 2.54 -5.44
N LYS A 20 -7.09 2.38 -6.74
CA LYS A 20 -7.94 1.32 -7.25
C LYS A 20 -7.33 -0.07 -7.02
N ALA A 21 -6.05 -0.25 -7.36
CA ALA A 21 -5.35 -1.52 -7.15
C ALA A 21 -5.32 -1.93 -5.68
N LEU A 22 -5.00 -0.99 -4.78
CA LEU A 22 -5.02 -1.24 -3.33
C LEU A 22 -6.40 -1.62 -2.82
N LYS A 23 -7.46 -0.99 -3.35
CA LYS A 23 -8.84 -1.34 -2.99
C LYS A 23 -9.18 -2.77 -3.39
N GLU A 24 -8.82 -3.19 -4.60
CA GLU A 24 -9.05 -4.56 -5.09
C GLU A 24 -8.27 -5.58 -4.25
N GLU A 25 -7.04 -5.26 -3.87
CA GLU A 25 -6.20 -6.14 -3.03
C GLU A 25 -6.75 -6.26 -1.60
N ILE A 26 -7.28 -5.17 -1.02
CA ILE A 26 -7.96 -5.22 0.28
C ILE A 26 -9.22 -6.08 0.23
N GLU A 27 -10.02 -5.99 -0.84
CA GLU A 27 -11.21 -6.84 -0.98
C GLU A 27 -10.84 -8.32 -1.14
N LEU A 28 -9.77 -8.63 -1.86
CA LEU A 28 -9.22 -9.99 -1.92
C LEU A 28 -8.83 -10.48 -0.52
N LEU A 29 -8.07 -9.69 0.24
CA LEU A 29 -7.65 -10.04 1.60
C LEU A 29 -8.85 -10.27 2.54
N LYS A 30 -9.94 -9.52 2.39
CA LYS A 30 -11.17 -9.71 3.18
C LYS A 30 -11.90 -11.02 2.87
N SER A 31 -11.76 -11.54 1.66
CA SER A 31 -12.37 -12.81 1.24
C SER A 31 -11.61 -14.04 1.70
N LEU A 32 -10.36 -13.87 2.14
CA LEU A 32 -9.51 -14.96 2.62
C LEU A 32 -9.74 -15.25 4.12
N PRO A 33 -9.46 -16.48 4.58
CA PRO A 33 -9.38 -16.77 6.00
C PRO A 33 -8.38 -15.83 6.71
N LYS A 34 -8.72 -15.39 7.92
CA LYS A 34 -7.94 -14.38 8.67
C LYS A 34 -6.44 -14.66 8.73
N ALA A 35 -6.05 -15.91 8.95
CA ALA A 35 -4.64 -16.30 9.02
C ALA A 35 -3.90 -16.14 7.68
N GLU A 36 -4.55 -16.53 6.58
CA GLU A 36 -3.99 -16.38 5.23
C GLU A 36 -3.91 -14.92 4.81
N ALA A 37 -4.97 -14.15 5.11
CA ALA A 37 -5.00 -12.70 4.87
C ALA A 37 -3.86 -11.99 5.62
N GLN A 38 -3.62 -12.35 6.88
CA GLN A 38 -2.54 -11.79 7.68
C GLN A 38 -1.16 -12.12 7.11
N GLN A 39 -0.92 -13.36 6.71
CA GLN A 39 0.36 -13.75 6.11
C GLN A 39 0.61 -13.05 4.78
N MET A 40 -0.42 -12.94 3.94
CA MET A 40 -0.32 -12.29 2.64
C MET A 40 -0.07 -10.79 2.79
N ALA A 41 -0.81 -10.12 3.69
CA ALA A 41 -0.61 -8.72 4.01
C ALA A 41 0.78 -8.48 4.61
N HIS A 42 1.24 -9.32 5.54
CA HIS A 42 2.58 -9.20 6.14
C HIS A 42 3.67 -9.26 5.08
N ARG A 43 3.64 -10.29 4.21
CA ARG A 43 4.61 -10.40 3.10
C ARG A 43 4.56 -9.22 2.15
N GLY A 44 3.35 -8.73 1.83
CA GLY A 44 3.17 -7.55 1.00
C GLY A 44 3.84 -6.32 1.59
N LEU A 45 3.55 -6.03 2.87
CA LEU A 45 4.08 -4.88 3.60
C LEU A 45 5.60 -4.95 3.80
N VAL A 46 6.16 -6.14 4.04
CA VAL A 46 7.62 -6.35 4.08
C VAL A 46 8.24 -6.09 2.72
N LYS A 47 7.66 -6.64 1.65
CA LYS A 47 8.19 -6.50 0.28
C LYS A 47 8.25 -5.05 -0.19
N VAL A 48 7.27 -4.23 0.18
CA VAL A 48 7.28 -2.79 -0.14
C VAL A 48 8.06 -1.96 0.88
N GLY A 49 8.64 -2.61 1.90
CA GLY A 49 9.48 -1.97 2.90
C GLY A 49 8.71 -1.03 3.83
N ILE A 50 7.41 -1.27 4.08
CA ILE A 50 6.62 -0.52 5.07
C ILE A 50 6.86 -1.05 6.48
N ILE A 51 7.01 -2.38 6.60
CA ILE A 51 7.37 -3.06 7.85
C ILE A 51 8.62 -3.94 7.63
N ASP A 52 9.32 -4.26 8.70
CA ASP A 52 10.40 -5.26 8.72
C ASP A 52 9.85 -6.69 8.90
N GLU A 53 10.74 -7.69 8.88
CA GLU A 53 10.36 -9.10 9.01
C GLU A 53 9.63 -9.41 10.34
N ASP A 54 9.92 -8.65 11.39
CA ASP A 54 9.33 -8.74 12.72
C ASP A 54 7.99 -8.00 12.84
N GLY A 55 7.59 -7.24 11.80
CA GLY A 55 6.34 -6.50 11.73
C GLY A 55 6.40 -5.09 12.30
N ASN A 56 7.58 -4.54 12.56
CA ASN A 56 7.73 -3.15 12.96
C ASN A 56 7.73 -2.25 11.72
N TYR A 57 7.09 -1.09 11.80
CA TYR A 57 7.21 -0.08 10.73
C TYR A 57 8.67 0.28 10.48
N THR A 58 9.05 0.54 9.23
CA THR A 58 10.37 1.04 8.85
C THR A 58 10.36 2.58 8.75
N GLU A 59 11.52 3.21 8.61
CA GLU A 59 11.57 4.65 8.25
C GLU A 59 11.29 4.83 6.75
N PRO A 60 10.50 5.82 6.31
CA PRO A 60 9.91 6.95 7.06
C PRO A 60 8.52 6.65 7.66
N TYR A 61 8.01 5.43 7.52
CA TYR A 61 6.64 5.06 7.93
C TYR A 61 6.43 5.11 9.44
N LYS A 62 7.47 4.88 10.25
CA LYS A 62 7.47 5.15 11.70
C LYS A 62 7.09 6.61 11.99
N GLU A 63 7.67 7.56 11.27
CA GLU A 63 7.41 8.99 11.45
C GLU A 63 6.04 9.40 10.89
N LEU A 64 5.59 8.80 9.79
CA LEU A 64 4.23 9.01 9.27
C LEU A 64 3.16 8.58 10.28
N GLY A 65 3.32 7.42 10.93
CA GLY A 65 2.39 6.98 11.97
C GLY A 65 2.30 7.96 13.14
N LYS A 66 3.45 8.52 13.57
CA LYS A 66 3.50 9.57 14.60
C LYS A 66 2.85 10.87 14.15
N ALA A 67 3.02 11.28 12.89
CA ALA A 67 2.41 12.49 12.34
C ALA A 67 0.87 12.37 12.26
N VAL A 68 0.36 11.24 11.78
CA VAL A 68 -1.09 10.98 11.67
C VAL A 68 -1.78 10.92 13.04
N ASN A 69 -1.11 10.39 14.06
CA ASN A 69 -1.67 10.39 15.42
C ASN A 69 -1.69 11.78 16.06
N ARG A 70 -0.70 12.64 15.74
CA ARG A 70 -0.70 14.04 16.19
C ARG A 70 -1.84 14.85 15.57
N SER A 71 -2.11 14.67 14.28
CA SER A 71 -3.21 15.38 13.60
C SER A 71 -4.62 14.97 14.03
N LYS A 72 -4.78 13.92 14.86
CA LYS A 72 -6.07 13.50 15.42
C LYS A 72 -6.31 14.01 16.84
N GLN A 73 -5.34 14.71 17.43
CA GLN A 73 -5.40 15.27 18.78
C GLN A 73 -5.61 16.79 18.80
N ASP A 74 -5.53 17.45 17.64
CA ASP A 74 -5.99 18.83 17.40
C ASP A 74 -7.42 18.83 16.82
#